data_AF-A0A810Q5G2-F1
#
_entry.id   AF-A0A810Q5G2-F1
#
_cell.length_a   1.000
_cell.length_b   1.000
_cell.length_c   1.000
_cell.angle_alpha   90.00
_cell.angle_beta   90.00
_cell.angle_gamma   90.00
#
_symmetry.space_group_name_H-M   'P 1'
#
loop_
_entity.id
_entity.type
_entity.pdbx_description
1 polymer ?
#
loop_
_entity_poly.entity_id
_entity_poly.type
_entity_poly.pdbx_seq_one_letter_code
_entity_poly.pdbx_strand_id
1 'polypeptide(L)'
;MTNRKSTKRALLGSVMAMVLCLAMLVGATFAWFTDTASTGVNKIQAGNLDIEIQDENGNAIKNLAWKTQEGTAFDEEQNPLWEPGCTYELTPFQIVNKGNLALKYKIVVTGLEGDSGLLKVITFTYKTADGTAFDIHQEGHLTAKGTDKASTGLITLTGTMDTTAGNDYMGKELKNITITVVATQDTVESDSFNNRYDNAAEYPEKVPTTVTVATAEELRTALTTLTDAGSGDNKVIINEDITLAEGETWTPITVDGYRGAGVITVEGNGHTISGLNNALFAGGFAGTSGIVIKDLTLDKMTINDSTNTQGIGAFICNVDSMPKIELVNCHLTNSTITSTAGARVGGLVGWSSGYNKPNDGPVDTYVTITKCSVDNCEITAKGSVGGIIGHAGANPATYHSITDCTVTNTKLHSTDDGGWRVGVVVGTANVGEVTINHAVSTGNTLAQDSKTAPAGQSELYGRFVPGTTGKLTIDGTAIS
;
A
#
# COMPACT_ATOMS: atom_id res chain seq x y z
N MET A 1 -30.87 81.15 40.86
CA MET A 1 -29.59 80.39 40.78
C MET A 1 -29.89 78.91 41.01
N THR A 2 -30.01 78.05 39.99
CA THR A 2 -30.10 76.58 40.25
C THR A 2 -29.82 75.63 39.08
N ASN A 3 -29.34 76.07 37.90
CA ASN A 3 -29.18 75.15 36.75
C ASN A 3 -27.73 74.88 36.27
N ARG A 4 -26.70 75.47 36.90
CA ARG A 4 -25.29 75.30 36.46
C ARG A 4 -24.54 74.15 37.16
N LYS A 5 -25.07 73.66 38.30
CA LYS A 5 -24.46 72.56 39.09
C LYS A 5 -24.88 71.17 38.60
N SER A 6 -26.09 71.00 38.05
CA SER A 6 -26.56 69.69 37.56
C SER A 6 -25.84 69.28 36.26
N THR A 7 -25.63 70.22 35.33
CA THR A 7 -24.94 69.95 34.04
C THR A 7 -23.48 69.52 34.23
N LYS A 8 -22.75 70.11 35.19
CA LYS A 8 -21.38 69.69 35.50
C LYS A 8 -21.31 68.29 36.11
N ARG A 9 -22.29 67.91 36.94
CA ARG A 9 -22.38 66.55 37.50
C ARG A 9 -22.76 65.51 36.46
N ALA A 10 -23.66 65.86 35.53
CA ALA A 10 -24.02 65.00 34.40
C ALA A 10 -22.83 64.77 33.45
N LEU A 11 -22.04 65.82 33.16
CA LEU A 11 -20.83 65.71 32.34
C LEU A 11 -19.75 64.86 33.03
N LEU A 12 -19.57 65.02 34.35
CA LEU A 12 -18.64 64.17 35.10
C LEU A 12 -19.08 62.70 35.07
N GLY A 13 -20.39 62.45 35.21
CA GLY A 13 -20.97 61.12 35.12
C GLY A 13 -20.76 60.47 33.75
N SER A 14 -20.91 61.22 32.64
CA SER A 14 -20.70 60.67 31.30
C SER A 14 -19.24 60.37 31.00
N VAL A 15 -18.30 61.23 31.45
CA VAL A 15 -16.86 60.96 31.31
C VAL A 15 -16.47 59.72 32.12
N MET A 16 -16.98 59.58 33.34
CA MET A 16 -16.67 58.44 34.19
C MET A 16 -17.27 57.14 33.63
N ALA A 17 -18.47 57.17 33.06
CA ALA A 17 -19.07 56.04 32.35
C ALA A 17 -18.26 55.64 31.11
N MET A 18 -17.76 56.60 30.34
CA MET A 18 -16.95 56.35 29.14
C MET A 18 -15.60 55.71 29.49
N VAL A 19 -14.95 56.15 30.57
CA VAL A 19 -13.73 55.52 31.10
C VAL A 19 -14.00 54.09 31.58
N LEU A 20 -15.16 53.85 32.19
CA LEU A 20 -15.57 52.52 32.63
C LEU A 20 -15.84 51.57 31.44
N CYS A 21 -16.49 52.07 30.39
CA CYS A 21 -16.68 51.32 29.15
C CYS A 21 -15.35 51.01 28.44
N LEU A 22 -14.41 51.96 28.39
CA LEU A 22 -13.07 51.74 27.83
C LEU A 22 -12.27 50.73 28.66
N ALA A 23 -12.36 50.77 29.99
CA ALA A 23 -11.71 49.80 30.86
C ALA A 23 -12.30 48.39 30.70
N MET A 24 -13.61 48.27 30.54
CA MET A 24 -14.25 46.98 30.23
C MET A 24 -13.88 46.47 28.84
N LEU A 25 -13.79 47.34 27.83
CA LEU A 25 -13.36 46.96 26.49
C LEU A 25 -11.91 46.46 26.49
N VAL A 26 -11.01 47.17 27.16
CA VAL A 26 -9.61 46.75 27.32
C VAL A 26 -9.51 45.43 28.10
N GLY A 27 -10.26 45.27 29.20
CA GLY A 27 -10.31 44.03 29.97
C GLY A 27 -10.86 42.84 29.19
N ALA A 28 -11.92 43.04 28.40
CA ALA A 28 -12.49 42.01 27.54
C ALA A 28 -11.55 41.63 26.39
N THR A 29 -10.82 42.59 25.82
CA THR A 29 -9.78 42.29 24.82
C THR A 29 -8.58 41.55 25.42
N PHE A 30 -8.11 41.92 26.62
CA PHE A 30 -7.00 41.23 27.28
C PHE A 30 -7.32 39.77 27.61
N ALA A 31 -8.56 39.45 27.97
CA ALA A 31 -9.01 38.08 28.23
C ALA A 31 -9.18 37.25 26.95
N TRP A 32 -9.45 37.88 25.80
CA TRP A 32 -9.62 37.17 24.52
C TRP A 32 -8.28 36.87 23.83
N PHE A 33 -7.24 37.67 24.09
CA PHE A 33 -5.90 37.50 23.49
C PHE A 33 -4.88 36.79 24.38
N THR A 34 -5.29 36.21 25.51
CA THR A 34 -4.37 35.42 26.36
C THR A 34 -4.76 33.94 26.35
N ASP A 35 -3.91 33.10 25.74
CA ASP A 35 -3.98 31.62 25.73
C ASP A 35 -3.76 30.99 27.13
N THR A 36 -4.00 31.76 28.19
CA THR A 36 -3.80 31.33 29.57
C THR A 36 -4.86 31.95 30.47
N ALA A 37 -5.86 31.16 30.83
CA ALA A 37 -6.82 31.52 31.87
C ALA A 37 -6.26 31.08 33.23
N SER A 38 -6.01 32.04 34.12
CA SER A 38 -5.53 31.76 35.48
C SER A 38 -6.63 32.08 36.50
N THR A 39 -7.03 31.10 37.29
CA THR A 39 -7.70 31.31 38.58
C THR A 39 -6.67 31.10 39.68
N GLY A 40 -6.86 31.70 40.87
CA GLY A 40 -5.87 31.70 41.97
C GLY A 40 -5.42 30.33 42.51
N VAL A 41 -5.84 29.23 41.88
CA VAL A 41 -5.47 27.84 42.18
C VAL A 41 -5.15 27.01 40.92
N ASN A 42 -5.56 27.41 39.71
CA ASN A 42 -5.36 26.64 38.48
C ASN A 42 -5.02 27.56 37.29
N LYS A 43 -3.92 27.23 36.59
CA LYS A 43 -3.51 27.84 35.33
C LYS A 43 -3.91 26.91 34.18
N ILE A 44 -4.89 27.30 33.38
CA ILE A 44 -5.27 26.58 32.15
C ILE A 44 -4.39 27.15 31.03
N GLN A 45 -3.36 26.40 30.64
CA GLN A 45 -2.51 26.72 29.50
C GLN A 45 -2.91 25.81 28.34
N ALA A 46 -3.18 26.38 27.16
CA ALA A 46 -3.42 25.59 25.97
C ALA A 46 -2.14 24.80 25.59
N GLY A 47 -2.30 23.49 25.38
CA GLY A 47 -1.26 22.66 24.79
C GLY A 47 -1.22 22.84 23.27
N ASN A 48 -0.01 22.84 22.70
CA ASN A 48 0.27 23.04 21.28
C ASN A 48 1.18 21.90 20.81
N LEU A 49 0.74 21.19 19.76
CA LEU A 49 1.58 20.28 18.98
C LEU A 49 2.22 21.10 17.85
N ASP A 50 3.54 21.13 17.81
CA ASP A 50 4.29 21.83 16.77
C ASP A 50 5.53 21.00 16.43
N ILE A 51 5.62 20.53 15.19
CA ILE A 51 6.68 19.62 14.72
C ILE A 51 7.38 20.23 13.52
N GLU A 52 8.71 20.17 13.53
CA GLU A 52 9.55 20.74 12.48
C GLU A 52 10.69 19.79 12.12
N ILE A 53 10.94 19.63 10.83
CA ILE A 53 12.13 18.93 10.32
C ILE A 53 13.25 19.97 10.19
N GLN A 54 14.37 19.74 10.86
CA GLN A 54 15.49 20.69 10.91
C GLN A 54 16.80 20.09 10.40
N ASP A 55 17.70 20.95 9.92
CA ASP A 55 19.09 20.61 9.64
C ASP A 55 19.94 20.54 10.92
N GLU A 56 21.24 20.31 10.76
CA GLU A 56 22.24 20.32 11.84
C GLU A 56 22.39 21.68 12.53
N ASN A 57 21.97 22.76 11.88
CA ASN A 57 22.03 24.13 12.38
C ASN A 57 20.69 24.59 12.99
N GLY A 58 19.65 23.76 12.96
CA GLY A 58 18.31 24.07 13.46
C GLY A 58 17.40 24.83 12.48
N ASN A 59 17.77 24.92 11.20
CA ASN A 59 16.93 25.54 10.17
C ASN A 59 15.93 24.54 9.60
N ALA A 60 14.71 25.00 9.29
CA ALA A 60 13.67 24.16 8.71
C ALA A 60 14.05 23.67 7.30
N ILE A 61 13.93 22.36 7.06
CA ILE A 61 14.16 21.71 5.77
C ILE A 61 12.82 21.43 5.09
N LYS A 62 12.72 21.71 3.78
CA LYS A 62 11.57 21.32 2.95
C LYS A 62 11.86 20.12 2.05
N ASN A 63 13.06 20.08 1.47
CA ASN A 63 13.52 19.02 0.56
C ASN A 63 14.91 18.55 1.01
N LEU A 64 15.23 17.28 0.79
CA LEU A 64 16.57 16.75 1.05
C LEU A 64 17.36 16.60 -0.24
N ALA A 65 18.64 16.97 -0.19
CA ALA A 65 19.57 16.83 -1.30
C ALA A 65 20.58 15.71 -1.01
N TRP A 66 21.01 15.03 -2.08
CA TRP A 66 22.08 14.05 -2.00
C TRP A 66 23.44 14.73 -1.78
N LYS A 67 24.34 14.00 -1.14
CA LYS A 67 25.75 14.32 -0.95
C LYS A 67 26.58 13.04 -1.02
N THR A 68 27.87 13.19 -1.31
CA THR A 68 28.81 12.06 -1.20
C THR A 68 28.96 11.64 0.26
N GLN A 69 29.48 10.43 0.50
CA GLN A 69 29.81 9.96 1.86
C GLN A 69 30.84 10.87 2.56
N GLU A 70 31.65 11.60 1.79
CA GLU A 70 32.61 12.59 2.30
C GLU A 70 31.95 13.94 2.65
N GLY A 71 30.65 14.09 2.38
CA GLY A 71 29.87 15.27 2.71
C GLY A 71 29.78 16.32 1.61
N THR A 72 30.32 16.05 0.41
CA THR A 72 30.26 16.99 -0.71
C THR A 72 28.85 17.01 -1.30
N ALA A 73 28.15 18.14 -1.17
CA ALA A 73 26.85 18.34 -1.79
C ALA A 73 26.99 18.42 -3.32
N PHE A 74 25.99 17.90 -4.04
CA PHE A 74 25.87 18.14 -5.47
C PHE A 74 25.32 19.55 -5.72
N ASP A 75 25.78 20.21 -6.79
CA ASP A 75 25.21 21.50 -7.22
C ASP A 75 23.72 21.34 -7.57
N GLU A 76 22.90 22.41 -7.44
CA GLU A 76 21.43 22.35 -7.65
C GLU A 76 21.01 21.80 -9.03
N GLU A 77 21.90 21.83 -10.03
CA GLU A 77 21.68 21.32 -11.39
C GLU A 77 22.23 19.90 -11.61
N GLN A 78 22.90 19.31 -10.62
CA GLN A 78 23.58 18.00 -10.70
C GLN A 78 22.91 16.99 -9.77
N ASN A 79 22.67 15.78 -10.29
CA ASN A 79 22.19 14.65 -9.50
C ASN A 79 23.29 13.59 -9.35
N PRO A 80 23.25 12.77 -8.29
CA PRO A 80 24.17 11.65 -8.16
C PRO A 80 24.10 10.72 -9.37
N LEU A 81 25.27 10.41 -9.92
CA LEU A 81 25.43 9.39 -10.96
C LEU A 81 25.52 8.01 -10.29
N TRP A 82 24.46 7.24 -10.40
CA TRP A 82 24.38 5.93 -9.76
C TRP A 82 25.17 4.87 -10.53
N GLU A 83 26.26 4.41 -9.94
CA GLU A 83 27.09 3.30 -10.42
C GLU A 83 27.07 2.12 -9.44
N PRO A 84 27.20 0.86 -9.90
CA PRO A 84 27.17 -0.31 -9.01
C PRO A 84 28.17 -0.18 -7.85
N GLY A 85 27.67 -0.30 -6.62
CA GLY A 85 28.46 -0.16 -5.39
C GLY A 85 28.65 1.27 -4.89
N CYS A 86 28.19 2.31 -5.60
CA CYS A 86 28.24 3.68 -5.10
C CYS A 86 27.33 3.85 -3.88
N THR A 87 27.70 4.78 -3.01
CA THR A 87 26.94 5.13 -1.81
C THR A 87 26.83 6.63 -1.68
N TYR A 88 25.60 7.11 -1.53
CA TYR A 88 25.28 8.52 -1.30
C TYR A 88 24.50 8.68 -0.01
N GLU A 89 24.65 9.83 0.61
CA GLU A 89 23.91 10.21 1.81
C GLU A 89 23.00 11.39 1.47
N LEU A 90 21.84 11.48 2.12
CA LEU A 90 21.11 12.75 2.14
C LEU A 90 21.70 13.68 3.20
N THR A 91 21.45 14.98 3.03
CA THR A 91 21.67 15.96 4.10
C THR A 91 21.06 15.44 5.41
N PRO A 92 21.83 15.34 6.51
CA PRO A 92 21.30 14.89 7.78
C PRO A 92 20.18 15.81 8.27
N PHE A 93 19.15 15.23 8.88
CA PHE A 93 17.99 15.97 9.38
C PHE A 93 17.58 15.44 10.74
N GLN A 94 16.81 16.22 11.49
CA GLN A 94 16.21 15.80 12.75
C GLN A 94 14.75 16.22 12.81
N ILE A 95 13.95 15.48 13.57
CA ILE A 95 12.56 15.83 13.84
C ILE A 95 12.51 16.44 15.23
N VAL A 96 11.96 17.65 15.33
CA VAL A 96 11.96 18.44 16.56
C VAL A 96 10.54 18.77 16.98
N ASN A 97 10.21 18.51 18.24
CA ASN A 97 8.99 18.99 18.86
C ASN A 97 9.21 20.41 19.40
N LYS A 98 8.58 21.38 18.75
CA LYS A 98 8.54 22.79 19.16
C LYS A 98 7.31 23.11 20.01
N GLY A 99 6.40 22.14 20.13
CA GLY A 99 5.20 22.19 20.95
C GLY A 99 5.50 21.98 22.43
N ASN A 100 4.53 22.29 23.29
CA ASN A 100 4.62 22.08 24.74
C ASN A 100 3.91 20.79 25.20
N LEU A 101 3.49 19.93 24.26
CA LEU A 101 2.93 18.61 24.51
C LEU A 101 3.86 17.55 23.94
N ALA A 102 4.02 16.42 24.62
CA ALA A 102 4.64 15.23 24.06
C ALA A 102 3.83 14.70 22.88
N LEU A 103 4.54 14.12 21.91
CA LEU A 103 3.94 13.62 20.68
C LEU A 103 4.51 12.25 20.31
N LYS A 104 3.68 11.45 19.65
CA LYS A 104 4.11 10.29 18.88
C LYS A 104 4.06 10.64 17.40
N TYR A 105 4.98 10.09 16.60
CA TYR A 105 5.10 10.41 15.19
C TYR A 105 5.44 9.18 14.34
N LYS A 106 5.07 9.25 13.06
CA LYS A 106 5.51 8.32 12.01
C LYS A 106 6.12 9.10 10.86
N ILE A 107 7.12 8.50 10.22
CA ILE A 107 7.84 9.09 9.10
C ILE A 107 7.45 8.32 7.83
N VAL A 108 7.18 9.05 6.74
CA VAL A 108 6.92 8.50 5.43
C VAL A 108 7.85 9.18 4.42
N VAL A 109 8.53 8.39 3.60
CA VAL A 109 9.28 8.90 2.45
C VAL A 109 8.31 8.97 1.27
N THR A 110 7.94 10.17 0.83
CA THR A 110 6.81 10.37 -0.10
C THR A 110 7.22 10.92 -1.47
N GLY A 111 8.45 11.40 -1.65
CA GLY A 111 8.86 12.15 -2.84
C GLY A 111 10.05 11.57 -3.59
N LEU A 112 10.17 10.25 -3.74
CA LEU A 112 11.23 9.69 -4.59
C LEU A 112 10.85 9.92 -6.07
N GLU A 113 11.24 11.05 -6.64
CA GLU A 113 11.07 11.32 -8.08
C GLU A 113 12.24 10.73 -8.86
N GLY A 114 11.99 9.92 -9.88
CA GLY A 114 13.07 9.29 -10.67
C GLY A 114 12.68 7.94 -11.24
N ASP A 115 13.67 7.17 -11.69
CA ASP A 115 13.39 5.86 -12.30
C ASP A 115 13.13 4.79 -11.23
N SER A 116 11.92 4.23 -11.24
CA SER A 116 11.47 3.20 -10.29
C SER A 116 12.28 1.90 -10.36
N GLY A 117 12.97 1.63 -11.47
CA GLY A 117 13.92 0.53 -11.60
C GLY A 117 15.18 0.75 -10.77
N LEU A 118 15.66 1.99 -10.66
CA LEU A 118 16.85 2.33 -9.88
C LEU A 118 16.61 2.13 -8.37
N LEU A 119 15.39 2.37 -7.88
CA LEU A 119 15.00 2.10 -6.49
C LEU A 119 15.11 0.62 -6.10
N LYS A 120 14.91 -0.31 -7.05
CA LYS A 120 14.97 -1.76 -6.77
C LYS A 120 16.39 -2.23 -6.48
N VAL A 121 17.39 -1.51 -7.00
CA VAL A 121 18.81 -1.83 -6.83
C VAL A 121 19.49 -0.92 -5.82
N ILE A 122 18.76 -0.02 -5.15
CA ILE A 122 19.31 0.82 -4.08
C ILE A 122 18.75 0.38 -2.73
N THR A 123 19.66 0.04 -1.83
CA THR A 123 19.33 -0.25 -0.44
C THR A 123 19.41 1.04 0.37
N PHE A 124 18.31 1.41 1.02
CA PHE A 124 18.26 2.55 1.93
C PHE A 124 18.47 2.10 3.37
N THR A 125 19.35 2.81 4.08
CA THR A 125 19.58 2.62 5.51
C THR A 125 19.49 3.95 6.23
N TYR A 126 19.07 3.92 7.49
CA TYR A 126 18.90 5.10 8.33
C TYR A 126 19.70 4.90 9.61
N LYS A 127 20.44 5.93 10.00
CA LYS A 127 21.24 5.89 11.24
C LYS A 127 21.11 7.19 11.99
N THR A 128 21.13 7.12 13.31
CA THR A 128 21.29 8.30 14.17
C THR A 128 22.76 8.74 14.22
N ALA A 129 23.01 9.93 14.76
CA ALA A 129 24.34 10.52 14.88
C ALA A 129 25.39 9.64 15.60
N ASP A 130 24.97 8.74 16.49
CA ASP A 130 25.83 7.78 17.19
C ASP A 130 26.11 6.49 16.39
N GLY A 131 25.60 6.40 15.15
CA GLY A 131 25.78 5.28 14.25
C GLY A 131 24.83 4.11 14.50
N THR A 132 23.88 4.23 15.44
CA THR A 132 22.88 3.19 15.66
C THR A 132 21.84 3.18 14.53
N ALA A 133 21.32 2.00 14.20
CA ALA A 133 20.30 1.85 13.16
C ALA A 133 19.00 2.51 13.62
N PHE A 134 18.46 3.37 12.78
CA PHE A 134 17.17 4.03 12.99
C PHE A 134 16.11 3.31 12.17
N ASP A 135 15.03 2.85 12.80
CA ASP A 135 13.91 2.23 12.08
C ASP A 135 12.86 3.30 11.76
N ILE A 136 12.85 3.75 10.51
CA ILE A 136 11.92 4.77 10.03
C ILE A 136 10.46 4.31 10.04
N HIS A 137 10.21 2.99 10.11
CA HIS A 137 8.88 2.40 10.10
C HIS A 137 8.30 2.23 11.52
N GLN A 138 9.13 2.36 12.56
CA GLN A 138 8.65 2.37 13.94
C GLN A 138 7.99 3.70 14.31
N GLU A 139 7.00 3.62 15.20
CA GLU A 139 6.45 4.79 15.86
C GLU A 139 7.50 5.42 16.79
N GLY A 140 7.79 6.69 16.57
CA GLY A 140 8.69 7.46 17.41
C GLY A 140 7.93 8.29 18.44
N HIS A 141 8.60 8.65 19.53
CA HIS A 141 8.06 9.47 20.61
C HIS A 141 8.99 10.62 20.93
N LEU A 142 8.46 11.85 20.99
CA LEU A 142 9.18 13.04 21.40
C LEU A 142 8.50 13.67 22.62
N THR A 143 9.31 14.07 23.60
CA THR A 143 8.84 14.83 24.75
C THR A 143 8.58 16.29 24.37
N ALA A 144 7.96 17.05 25.27
CA ALA A 144 7.67 18.47 25.04
C ALA A 144 8.95 19.31 24.81
N LYS A 145 8.81 20.45 24.14
CA LYS A 145 9.91 21.38 23.91
C LYS A 145 10.65 21.73 25.20
N GLY A 146 11.98 21.66 25.14
CA GLY A 146 12.86 22.03 26.25
C GLY A 146 13.09 20.92 27.26
N THR A 147 12.55 19.71 27.04
CA THR A 147 12.89 18.51 27.81
C THR A 147 13.84 17.58 27.04
N ASP A 148 14.49 16.66 27.76
CA ASP A 148 15.29 15.60 27.14
C ASP A 148 14.43 14.77 26.20
N LYS A 149 14.95 14.46 25.00
CA LYS A 149 14.23 13.75 23.91
C LYS A 149 13.11 14.56 23.22
N ALA A 150 13.21 15.90 23.24
CA ALA A 150 12.35 16.76 22.41
C ALA A 150 12.73 16.72 20.91
N SER A 151 13.84 16.06 20.55
CA SER A 151 14.17 15.74 19.16
C SER A 151 14.71 14.32 19.02
N THR A 152 14.76 13.84 17.78
CA THR A 152 15.33 12.53 17.39
C THR A 152 16.85 12.49 17.45
N GLY A 153 17.51 13.65 17.54
CA GLY A 153 18.89 13.79 17.08
C GLY A 153 18.98 13.70 15.55
N LEU A 154 20.18 13.93 15.00
CA LEU A 154 20.41 13.86 13.56
C LEU A 154 20.29 12.44 13.05
N ILE A 155 19.53 12.29 11.97
CA ILE A 155 19.29 11.09 11.20
C ILE A 155 19.98 11.28 9.85
N THR A 156 20.79 10.30 9.46
CA THR A 156 21.41 10.20 8.15
C THR A 156 20.71 9.08 7.37
N LEU A 157 20.22 9.42 6.18
CA LEU A 157 19.73 8.45 5.20
C LEU A 157 20.84 8.16 4.20
N THR A 158 21.15 6.89 4.00
CA THR A 158 22.17 6.41 3.07
C THR A 158 21.52 5.51 2.03
N GLY A 159 21.78 5.78 0.74
CA GLY A 159 21.41 4.90 -0.37
C GLY A 159 22.65 4.25 -0.96
N THR A 160 22.68 2.92 -1.04
CA THR A 160 23.77 2.14 -1.64
C THR A 160 23.25 1.33 -2.82
N MET A 161 23.85 1.51 -4.00
CA MET A 161 23.52 0.72 -5.19
C MET A 161 24.14 -0.67 -5.13
N ASP A 162 23.37 -1.71 -5.46
CA ASP A 162 23.81 -3.09 -5.53
C ASP A 162 25.00 -3.23 -6.48
N THR A 163 26.04 -3.94 -6.05
CA THR A 163 27.26 -4.18 -6.85
C THR A 163 27.00 -5.08 -8.06
N THR A 164 25.87 -5.80 -8.07
CA THR A 164 25.44 -6.66 -9.17
C THR A 164 24.53 -5.96 -10.18
N ALA A 165 24.18 -4.68 -9.94
CA ALA A 165 23.35 -3.91 -10.85
C ALA A 165 24.02 -3.78 -12.22
N GLY A 166 23.32 -4.21 -13.29
CA GLY A 166 23.81 -4.15 -14.66
C GLY A 166 23.72 -2.75 -15.28
N ASN A 167 24.15 -2.62 -16.54
CA ASN A 167 24.10 -1.36 -17.29
C ASN A 167 22.69 -0.86 -17.61
N ASP A 168 21.65 -1.63 -17.27
CA ASP A 168 20.23 -1.27 -17.45
C ASP A 168 19.83 0.02 -16.70
N TYR A 169 20.68 0.46 -15.76
CA TYR A 169 20.45 1.63 -14.94
C TYR A 169 21.33 2.85 -15.30
N MET A 170 22.16 2.73 -16.34
CA MET A 170 23.09 3.79 -16.74
C MET A 170 22.33 5.05 -17.18
N GLY A 171 22.64 6.19 -16.55
CA GLY A 171 22.03 7.49 -16.86
C GLY A 171 20.64 7.70 -16.23
N LYS A 172 20.18 6.78 -15.38
CA LYS A 172 18.95 6.97 -14.58
C LYS A 172 19.24 7.84 -13.36
N GLU A 173 18.23 8.57 -12.91
CA GLU A 173 18.35 9.56 -11.84
C GLU A 173 17.31 9.33 -10.73
N LEU A 174 17.68 9.71 -9.50
CA LEU A 174 16.77 9.86 -8.36
C LEU A 174 16.89 11.29 -7.81
N LYS A 175 15.75 11.96 -7.65
CA LYS A 175 15.61 13.37 -7.28
C LYS A 175 14.54 13.55 -6.20
N ASN A 176 14.59 14.73 -5.56
CA ASN A 176 13.50 15.32 -4.78
C ASN A 176 12.96 14.53 -3.57
N ILE A 177 13.82 13.75 -2.90
CA ILE A 177 13.43 12.96 -1.73
C ILE A 177 12.76 13.85 -0.68
N THR A 178 11.47 13.61 -0.50
CA THR A 178 10.64 14.32 0.48
C THR A 178 10.33 13.40 1.65
N ILE A 179 10.49 13.92 2.87
CA ILE A 179 10.12 13.27 4.12
C ILE A 179 8.90 13.95 4.70
N THR A 180 7.84 13.18 4.90
CA THR A 180 6.62 13.62 5.56
C THR A 180 6.59 13.02 6.96
N VAL A 181 6.33 13.85 7.98
CA VAL A 181 6.14 13.40 9.35
C VAL A 181 4.70 13.68 9.77
N VAL A 182 4.00 12.65 10.24
CA VAL A 182 2.66 12.76 10.83
C VAL A 182 2.78 12.51 12.33
N ALA A 183 2.16 13.38 13.13
CA ALA A 183 2.28 13.35 14.58
C ALA A 183 0.94 13.56 15.29
N THR A 184 0.79 12.98 16.48
CA THR A 184 -0.35 13.18 17.39
C THR A 184 0.14 13.30 18.81
N GLN A 185 -0.74 13.68 19.75
CA GLN A 185 -0.40 13.68 21.18
C GLN A 185 -0.02 12.26 21.63
N ASP A 186 0.97 12.19 22.52
CA ASP A 186 1.41 10.95 23.15
C ASP A 186 0.60 10.68 24.43
N THR A 187 0.41 9.41 24.77
CA THR A 187 -0.38 8.95 25.93
C THR A 187 0.27 9.24 27.30
N VAL A 188 1.48 9.81 27.29
CA VAL A 188 2.26 10.11 28.50
C VAL A 188 1.84 11.42 29.18
N GLU A 189 1.06 12.27 28.50
CA GLU A 189 0.57 13.53 29.06
C GLU A 189 -0.47 13.30 30.16
N SER A 190 -0.44 14.13 31.21
CA SER A 190 -1.35 14.05 32.35
C SER A 190 -2.02 15.40 32.59
N ASP A 191 -3.34 15.39 32.68
CA ASP A 191 -4.10 16.55 33.14
C ASP A 191 -4.31 16.51 34.67
N SER A 192 -5.16 17.41 35.19
CA SER A 192 -5.50 17.45 36.62
C SER A 192 -6.27 16.21 37.13
N PHE A 193 -6.66 15.28 36.26
CA PHE A 193 -7.44 14.09 36.59
C PHE A 193 -6.66 12.79 36.39
N ASN A 194 -6.03 12.57 35.22
CA ASN A 194 -5.17 11.41 34.90
C ASN A 194 -4.54 11.55 33.49
N ASN A 195 -3.95 10.46 32.98
CA ASN A 195 -3.31 10.37 31.66
C ASN A 195 -4.18 9.68 30.58
N ARG A 196 -5.51 9.59 30.77
CA ARG A 196 -6.37 8.79 29.88
C ARG A 196 -7.04 9.59 28.76
N TYR A 197 -6.97 10.92 28.79
CA TYR A 197 -7.72 11.73 27.83
C TYR A 197 -7.16 11.61 26.39
N ASP A 198 -5.89 11.22 26.24
CA ASP A 198 -5.23 11.00 24.95
C ASP A 198 -5.08 9.53 24.53
N ASN A 199 -5.69 8.58 25.28
CA ASN A 199 -5.58 7.14 24.97
C ASN A 199 -6.17 6.76 23.60
N ALA A 200 -7.00 7.62 23.01
CA ALA A 200 -7.61 7.44 21.69
C ALA A 200 -7.08 8.44 20.65
N ALA A 201 -5.93 9.09 20.90
CA ALA A 201 -5.30 9.95 19.89
C ALA A 201 -4.79 9.09 18.73
N GLU A 202 -5.53 9.10 17.62
CA GLU A 202 -5.21 8.40 16.37
C GLU A 202 -4.49 9.35 15.41
N TYR A 203 -3.56 8.80 14.61
CA TYR A 203 -2.97 9.56 13.51
C TYR A 203 -4.08 10.01 12.55
N PRO A 204 -3.93 11.17 11.90
CA PRO A 204 -4.77 11.50 10.76
C PRO A 204 -4.67 10.33 9.77
N GLU A 205 -5.80 9.71 9.45
CA GLU A 205 -5.83 8.69 8.39
C GLU A 205 -5.24 9.32 7.13
N LYS A 206 -4.30 8.62 6.50
CA LYS A 206 -3.77 9.04 5.20
C LYS A 206 -4.96 9.12 4.26
N VAL A 207 -5.27 10.32 3.77
CA VAL A 207 -6.42 10.54 2.90
C VAL A 207 -6.22 9.68 1.64
N PRO A 208 -7.18 8.79 1.31
CA PRO A 208 -7.05 7.95 0.14
C PRO A 208 -6.84 8.78 -1.11
N THR A 209 -5.75 8.50 -1.84
CA THR A 209 -5.51 9.16 -3.13
C THR A 209 -6.33 8.46 -4.20
N THR A 210 -7.06 9.24 -4.98
CA THR A 210 -7.79 8.74 -6.15
C THR A 210 -7.19 9.34 -7.41
N VAL A 211 -6.70 8.50 -8.31
CA VAL A 211 -6.14 8.90 -9.62
C VAL A 211 -7.03 8.35 -10.72
N THR A 212 -7.31 9.17 -11.75
CA THR A 212 -8.02 8.73 -12.95
C THR A 212 -7.04 8.61 -14.10
N VAL A 213 -7.13 7.52 -14.87
CA VAL A 213 -6.21 7.21 -15.97
C VAL A 213 -7.00 6.84 -17.24
N ALA A 214 -6.42 7.16 -18.40
CA ALA A 214 -6.96 6.86 -19.72
C ALA A 214 -5.95 6.17 -20.64
N THR A 215 -4.67 6.08 -20.25
CA THR A 215 -3.61 5.45 -21.05
C THR A 215 -2.83 4.40 -20.26
N ALA A 216 -2.09 3.53 -20.98
CA ALA A 216 -1.26 2.50 -20.36
C ALA A 216 -0.11 3.11 -19.53
N GLU A 217 0.47 4.22 -19.97
CA GLU A 217 1.54 4.93 -19.26
C GLU A 217 1.03 5.56 -17.95
N GLU A 218 -0.13 6.22 -17.99
CA GLU A 218 -0.78 6.77 -16.80
C GLU A 218 -1.15 5.66 -15.81
N LEU A 219 -1.73 4.54 -16.29
CA LEU A 219 -2.06 3.39 -15.45
C LEU A 219 -0.81 2.82 -14.78
N ARG A 220 0.26 2.60 -15.54
CA ARG A 220 1.54 2.08 -15.03
C ARG A 220 2.10 3.00 -13.95
N THR A 221 2.09 4.31 -14.19
CA THR A 221 2.60 5.32 -13.27
C THR A 221 1.78 5.36 -11.99
N ALA A 222 0.45 5.47 -12.12
CA ALA A 222 -0.47 5.54 -10.99
C ALA A 222 -0.40 4.28 -10.12
N LEU A 223 -0.41 3.08 -10.73
CA LEU A 223 -0.31 1.84 -9.97
C LEU A 223 1.04 1.73 -9.26
N THR A 224 2.15 2.03 -9.95
CA THR A 224 3.49 1.98 -9.33
C THR A 224 3.56 2.88 -8.10
N THR A 225 3.16 4.15 -8.23
CA THR A 225 3.22 5.12 -7.13
C THR A 225 2.29 4.76 -5.96
N LEU A 226 1.08 4.26 -6.25
CA LEU A 226 0.07 4.00 -5.22
C LEU A 226 0.22 2.64 -4.55
N THR A 227 1.13 1.79 -5.02
CA THR A 227 1.47 0.49 -4.41
C THR A 227 2.83 0.47 -3.72
N ASP A 228 3.50 1.63 -3.63
CA ASP A 228 4.75 1.78 -2.90
C ASP A 228 4.55 1.71 -1.39
N ALA A 229 5.63 1.43 -0.67
CA ALA A 229 5.67 1.41 0.79
C ALA A 229 5.05 2.67 1.43
N GLY A 230 4.15 2.49 2.41
CA GLY A 230 3.50 3.62 3.10
C GLY A 230 2.50 4.40 2.24
N SER A 231 2.09 3.86 1.09
CA SER A 231 1.09 4.49 0.21
C SER A 231 -0.27 4.62 0.87
N GLY A 232 -0.63 3.72 1.79
CA GLY A 232 -1.96 3.67 2.39
C GLY A 232 -3.01 3.17 1.40
N ASP A 233 -4.26 3.23 1.80
CA ASP A 233 -5.36 2.77 0.94
C ASP A 233 -5.60 3.78 -0.18
N ASN A 234 -5.49 3.34 -1.43
CA ASN A 234 -5.58 4.21 -2.60
C ASN A 234 -6.47 3.63 -3.69
N LYS A 235 -6.84 4.48 -4.65
CA LYS A 235 -7.73 4.13 -5.76
C LYS A 235 -7.20 4.63 -7.09
N VAL A 236 -7.26 3.76 -8.09
CA VAL A 236 -7.11 4.11 -9.51
C VAL A 236 -8.44 3.86 -10.21
N ILE A 237 -8.89 4.84 -10.98
CA ILE A 237 -10.09 4.79 -11.80
C ILE A 237 -9.66 4.76 -13.26
N ILE A 238 -10.10 3.74 -14.01
CA ILE A 238 -9.96 3.70 -15.47
C ILE A 238 -11.16 4.43 -16.06
N ASN A 239 -10.92 5.43 -16.90
CA ASN A 239 -11.98 6.27 -17.48
C ASN A 239 -12.15 6.10 -19.00
N GLU A 240 -11.26 5.33 -19.63
CA GLU A 240 -11.33 5.00 -21.05
C GLU A 240 -10.78 3.58 -21.25
N ASP A 241 -11.13 2.95 -22.36
CA ASP A 241 -10.48 1.69 -22.74
C ASP A 241 -8.99 1.93 -23.03
N ILE A 242 -8.14 1.06 -22.48
CA ILE A 242 -6.69 1.13 -22.64
C ILE A 242 -6.25 0.03 -23.60
N THR A 243 -5.45 0.37 -24.60
CA THR A 243 -4.84 -0.62 -25.51
C THR A 243 -3.34 -0.42 -25.50
N LEU A 244 -2.59 -1.48 -25.22
CA LEU A 244 -1.14 -1.45 -25.37
C LEU A 244 -0.76 -1.39 -26.84
N ALA A 245 0.21 -0.54 -27.16
CA ALA A 245 0.72 -0.46 -28.53
C ALA A 245 1.44 -1.76 -28.93
N GLU A 246 1.47 -2.06 -30.23
CA GLU A 246 2.22 -3.21 -30.73
C GLU A 246 3.70 -3.09 -30.35
N GLY A 247 4.23 -4.13 -29.71
CA GLY A 247 5.61 -4.15 -29.20
C GLY A 247 5.83 -3.44 -27.87
N GLU A 248 4.83 -2.76 -27.31
CA GLU A 248 4.90 -2.22 -25.95
C GLU A 248 4.91 -3.35 -24.91
N THR A 249 5.77 -3.23 -23.90
CA THR A 249 5.85 -4.21 -22.82
C THR A 249 5.09 -3.75 -21.58
N TRP A 250 4.34 -4.68 -20.99
CA TRP A 250 3.80 -4.52 -19.64
C TRP A 250 4.67 -5.25 -18.64
N THR A 251 5.15 -4.51 -17.65
CA THR A 251 5.77 -5.10 -16.46
C THR A 251 4.73 -5.18 -15.36
N PRO A 252 4.42 -6.37 -14.82
CA PRO A 252 3.44 -6.51 -13.77
C PRO A 252 3.80 -5.68 -12.53
N ILE A 253 2.79 -5.04 -11.92
CA ILE A 253 2.99 -4.15 -10.77
C ILE A 253 3.16 -4.97 -9.49
N THR A 254 4.15 -4.62 -8.68
CA THR A 254 4.42 -5.23 -7.37
C THR A 254 3.80 -4.36 -6.27
N VAL A 255 3.17 -4.99 -5.28
CA VAL A 255 2.71 -4.32 -4.07
C VAL A 255 3.77 -4.50 -2.98
N ASP A 256 4.42 -3.42 -2.54
CA ASP A 256 5.46 -3.48 -1.49
C ASP A 256 4.83 -3.60 -0.11
N GLY A 257 4.37 -4.80 0.23
CA GLY A 257 3.83 -5.03 1.55
C GLY A 257 4.83 -5.56 2.57
N TYR A 258 6.12 -5.67 2.24
CA TYR A 258 7.18 -5.76 3.26
C TYR A 258 7.21 -4.50 4.13
N ARG A 259 6.87 -3.35 3.53
CA ARG A 259 6.87 -2.03 4.17
C ARG A 259 5.46 -1.43 4.32
N GLY A 260 4.43 -2.21 4.01
CA GLY A 260 3.01 -1.84 4.16
C GLY A 260 2.54 -0.79 3.15
N ALA A 261 2.18 -1.22 1.94
CA ALA A 261 1.63 -0.34 0.90
C ALA A 261 0.18 0.10 1.17
N GLY A 262 -0.58 -0.66 1.96
CA GLY A 262 -2.04 -0.47 2.10
C GLY A 262 -2.83 -1.22 1.04
N VAL A 263 -4.11 -0.92 0.88
CA VAL A 263 -4.98 -1.57 -0.11
C VAL A 263 -5.08 -0.71 -1.37
N ILE A 264 -4.62 -1.25 -2.51
CA ILE A 264 -4.87 -0.63 -3.82
C ILE A 264 -6.20 -1.11 -4.38
N THR A 265 -7.07 -0.16 -4.74
CA THR A 265 -8.33 -0.42 -5.46
C THR A 265 -8.22 0.03 -6.90
N VAL A 266 -8.44 -0.87 -7.86
CA VAL A 266 -8.58 -0.54 -9.28
C VAL A 266 -10.06 -0.64 -9.65
N GLU A 267 -10.65 0.51 -9.96
CA GLU A 267 -12.01 0.65 -10.44
C GLU A 267 -11.98 0.72 -11.97
N GLY A 268 -12.33 -0.38 -12.62
CA GLY A 268 -12.36 -0.49 -14.08
C GLY A 268 -13.51 0.26 -14.72
N ASN A 269 -14.59 0.58 -13.98
CA ASN A 269 -15.78 1.28 -14.48
C ASN A 269 -16.42 0.63 -15.73
N GLY A 270 -16.23 -0.67 -15.93
CA GLY A 270 -16.69 -1.42 -17.10
C GLY A 270 -15.79 -1.29 -18.33
N HIS A 271 -14.63 -0.63 -18.21
CA HIS A 271 -13.67 -0.49 -19.30
C HIS A 271 -12.82 -1.74 -19.52
N THR A 272 -12.17 -1.77 -20.68
CA THR A 272 -11.31 -2.87 -21.12
C THR A 272 -9.85 -2.42 -21.21
N ILE A 273 -8.92 -3.27 -20.72
CA ILE A 273 -7.51 -3.19 -21.06
C ILE A 273 -7.18 -4.29 -22.07
N SER A 274 -6.69 -3.91 -23.24
CA SER A 274 -6.36 -4.84 -24.33
C SER A 274 -4.86 -4.96 -24.59
N GLY A 275 -4.41 -6.16 -24.94
CA GLY A 275 -3.06 -6.39 -25.47
C GLY A 275 -1.95 -6.50 -24.42
N LEU A 276 -2.30 -6.65 -23.13
CA LEU A 276 -1.30 -6.93 -22.09
C LEU A 276 -0.53 -8.22 -22.41
N ASN A 277 0.79 -8.14 -22.35
CA ASN A 277 1.70 -9.28 -22.55
C ASN A 277 2.24 -9.88 -21.25
N ASN A 278 1.73 -9.42 -20.12
CA ASN A 278 2.03 -9.93 -18.79
C ASN A 278 0.84 -9.66 -17.84
N ALA A 279 0.89 -10.20 -16.63
CA ALA A 279 -0.14 -9.95 -15.63
C ALA A 279 -0.26 -8.47 -15.25
N LEU A 280 -1.45 -8.02 -14.85
CA LEU A 280 -1.63 -6.66 -14.35
C LEU A 280 -0.79 -6.43 -13.08
N PHE A 281 -0.87 -7.36 -12.12
CA PHE A 281 -0.06 -7.38 -10.92
C PHE A 281 0.84 -8.62 -10.86
N ALA A 282 2.11 -8.42 -10.49
CA ALA A 282 2.98 -9.51 -10.04
C ALA A 282 2.44 -10.13 -8.74
N GLY A 283 1.79 -9.28 -7.93
CA GLY A 283 1.49 -9.57 -6.54
C GLY A 283 2.78 -9.64 -5.71
N GLY A 284 2.94 -10.65 -4.85
CA GLY A 284 4.11 -10.82 -3.97
C GLY A 284 3.75 -10.98 -2.49
N PHE A 285 4.76 -10.92 -1.61
CA PHE A 285 4.55 -10.85 -0.16
C PHE A 285 4.01 -9.46 0.20
N ALA A 286 2.78 -9.38 0.70
CA ALA A 286 2.16 -8.08 0.94
C ALA A 286 1.85 -7.72 2.41
N GLY A 287 2.21 -8.56 3.39
CA GLY A 287 2.01 -8.25 4.81
C GLY A 287 0.58 -7.81 5.12
N THR A 288 0.36 -6.54 5.48
CA THR A 288 -0.97 -5.96 5.75
C THR A 288 -1.65 -5.32 4.53
N SER A 289 -1.06 -5.44 3.34
CA SER A 289 -1.49 -4.79 2.09
C SER A 289 -2.46 -5.68 1.30
N GLY A 290 -3.18 -5.09 0.35
CA GLY A 290 -4.19 -5.82 -0.42
C GLY A 290 -4.44 -5.27 -1.81
N ILE A 291 -5.14 -6.06 -2.62
CA ILE A 291 -5.50 -5.71 -4.00
C ILE A 291 -7.01 -5.91 -4.17
N VAL A 292 -7.70 -4.87 -4.61
CA VAL A 292 -9.12 -4.90 -4.97
C VAL A 292 -9.25 -4.46 -6.41
N ILE A 293 -9.90 -5.25 -7.25
CA ILE A 293 -10.15 -4.93 -8.66
C ILE A 293 -11.64 -5.13 -8.93
N LYS A 294 -12.26 -4.14 -9.56
CA LYS A 294 -13.69 -4.13 -9.83
C LYS A 294 -13.98 -3.73 -11.27
N ASP A 295 -15.02 -4.32 -11.85
CA ASP A 295 -15.62 -3.87 -13.11
C ASP A 295 -14.59 -3.69 -14.24
N LEU A 296 -13.65 -4.63 -14.40
CA LEU A 296 -12.54 -4.53 -15.35
C LEU A 296 -12.47 -5.75 -16.25
N THR A 297 -12.38 -5.51 -17.57
CA THR A 297 -12.12 -6.57 -18.55
C THR A 297 -10.67 -6.50 -19.03
N LEU A 298 -9.99 -7.64 -19.05
CA LEU A 298 -8.72 -7.81 -19.75
C LEU A 298 -8.96 -8.62 -21.03
N ASP A 299 -8.67 -8.04 -22.19
CA ASP A 299 -8.94 -8.63 -23.50
C ASP A 299 -7.63 -8.85 -24.29
N LYS A 300 -7.61 -9.90 -25.11
CA LYS A 300 -6.48 -10.18 -26.04
C LYS A 300 -5.12 -10.20 -25.34
N MET A 301 -5.07 -10.72 -24.12
CA MET A 301 -3.80 -10.88 -23.42
C MET A 301 -3.00 -12.02 -24.03
N THR A 302 -1.69 -11.86 -24.09
CA THR A 302 -0.77 -12.93 -24.53
C THR A 302 0.40 -13.02 -23.58
N ILE A 303 0.34 -13.94 -22.62
CA ILE A 303 1.43 -14.22 -21.69
C ILE A 303 2.16 -15.47 -22.18
N ASN A 304 3.46 -15.33 -22.48
CA ASN A 304 4.34 -16.44 -22.81
C ASN A 304 5.52 -16.44 -21.84
N ASP A 305 5.45 -17.28 -20.81
CA ASP A 305 6.41 -17.33 -19.73
C ASP A 305 7.17 -18.67 -19.71
N SER A 306 8.49 -18.61 -19.61
CA SER A 306 9.36 -19.78 -19.52
C SER A 306 10.29 -19.75 -18.31
N THR A 307 9.97 -18.95 -17.29
CA THR A 307 10.86 -18.71 -16.15
C THR A 307 10.16 -18.81 -14.80
N ASN A 308 8.88 -18.43 -14.71
CA ASN A 308 8.11 -18.46 -13.49
C ASN A 308 7.74 -19.91 -13.09
N THR A 309 8.04 -20.25 -11.84
CA THR A 309 7.81 -21.59 -11.27
C THR A 309 6.75 -21.60 -10.17
N GLN A 310 6.15 -20.44 -9.87
CA GLN A 310 5.21 -20.27 -8.76
C GLN A 310 3.77 -20.14 -9.26
N GLY A 311 3.39 -18.97 -9.77
CA GLY A 311 2.02 -18.64 -10.14
C GLY A 311 1.94 -17.58 -11.24
N ILE A 312 1.01 -17.75 -12.17
CA ILE A 312 0.65 -16.76 -13.21
C ILE A 312 -0.88 -16.66 -13.30
N GLY A 313 -1.40 -15.44 -13.26
CA GLY A 313 -2.80 -15.13 -13.56
C GLY A 313 -2.87 -13.80 -14.29
N ALA A 314 -3.90 -13.57 -15.10
CA ALA A 314 -4.01 -12.35 -15.90
C ALA A 314 -4.08 -11.10 -15.03
N PHE A 315 -4.81 -11.16 -13.92
CA PHE A 315 -4.93 -10.06 -12.97
C PHE A 315 -3.79 -10.09 -11.94
N ILE A 316 -3.52 -11.26 -11.35
CA ILE A 316 -2.54 -11.39 -10.26
C ILE A 316 -1.73 -12.68 -10.44
N CYS A 317 -0.41 -12.57 -10.52
CA CYS A 317 0.48 -13.74 -10.54
C CYS A 317 0.48 -14.50 -9.21
N ASN A 318 0.85 -13.83 -8.10
CA ASN A 318 1.01 -14.47 -6.80
C ASN A 318 0.40 -13.65 -5.67
N VAL A 319 -0.45 -14.29 -4.86
CA VAL A 319 -0.95 -13.75 -3.60
C VAL A 319 -0.18 -14.41 -2.47
N ASP A 320 0.67 -13.67 -1.76
CA ASP A 320 1.37 -14.18 -0.58
C ASP A 320 1.13 -13.24 0.61
N SER A 321 0.50 -13.78 1.66
CA SER A 321 0.33 -13.09 2.93
C SER A 321 -0.37 -11.73 2.74
N MET A 322 -1.52 -11.73 2.06
CA MET A 322 -2.29 -10.54 1.75
C MET A 322 -3.69 -10.64 2.40
N PRO A 323 -4.03 -9.83 3.43
CA PRO A 323 -5.30 -9.96 4.15
C PRO A 323 -6.53 -9.66 3.32
N LYS A 324 -6.38 -9.00 2.16
CA LYS A 324 -7.53 -8.62 1.33
C LYS A 324 -7.21 -8.71 -0.16
N ILE A 325 -7.80 -9.71 -0.81
CA ILE A 325 -7.84 -9.83 -2.27
C ILE A 325 -9.29 -9.94 -2.72
N GLU A 326 -9.72 -9.01 -3.56
CA GLU A 326 -11.08 -8.99 -4.09
C GLU A 326 -11.04 -8.76 -5.60
N LEU A 327 -11.63 -9.68 -6.37
CA LEU A 327 -11.98 -9.48 -7.77
C LEU A 327 -13.50 -9.49 -7.87
N VAL A 328 -14.11 -8.40 -8.32
CA VAL A 328 -15.56 -8.27 -8.42
C VAL A 328 -15.94 -7.84 -9.83
N ASN A 329 -16.70 -8.66 -10.55
CA ASN A 329 -17.11 -8.38 -11.92
C ASN A 329 -15.90 -8.11 -12.85
N CYS A 330 -14.87 -8.95 -12.73
CA CYS A 330 -13.66 -8.89 -13.54
C CYS A 330 -13.67 -10.00 -14.60
N HIS A 331 -13.24 -9.68 -15.82
CA HIS A 331 -13.37 -10.59 -16.96
C HIS A 331 -12.05 -10.75 -17.71
N LEU A 332 -11.73 -11.99 -18.11
CA LEU A 332 -10.67 -12.29 -19.05
C LEU A 332 -11.28 -12.83 -20.34
N THR A 333 -10.98 -12.21 -21.48
CA THR A 333 -11.53 -12.60 -22.78
C THR A 333 -10.46 -12.75 -23.85
N ASN A 334 -10.67 -13.66 -24.80
CA ASN A 334 -9.88 -13.79 -26.03
C ASN A 334 -8.36 -13.88 -25.80
N SER A 335 -7.94 -14.53 -24.71
CA SER A 335 -6.57 -14.43 -24.20
C SER A 335 -5.84 -15.77 -24.21
N THR A 336 -4.52 -15.71 -24.38
CA THR A 336 -3.63 -16.88 -24.32
C THR A 336 -2.62 -16.72 -23.19
N ILE A 337 -2.53 -17.72 -22.31
CA ILE A 337 -1.53 -17.79 -21.25
C ILE A 337 -0.79 -19.13 -21.38
N THR A 338 0.51 -19.08 -21.67
CA THR A 338 1.39 -20.25 -21.78
C THR A 338 2.54 -20.15 -20.78
N SER A 339 2.69 -21.15 -19.92
CA SER A 339 3.82 -21.28 -19.01
C SER A 339 4.56 -22.62 -19.16
N THR A 340 5.87 -22.57 -19.35
CA THR A 340 6.70 -23.78 -19.53
C THR A 340 7.65 -24.09 -18.36
N ALA A 341 7.88 -23.14 -17.45
CA ALA A 341 8.81 -23.31 -16.32
C ALA A 341 8.24 -24.07 -15.11
N GLY A 342 6.91 -24.22 -14.99
CA GLY A 342 6.26 -24.95 -13.89
C GLY A 342 5.31 -24.14 -13.03
N ALA A 343 5.00 -22.89 -13.42
CA ALA A 343 3.99 -22.10 -12.74
C ALA A 343 2.63 -22.81 -12.69
N ARG A 344 1.86 -22.52 -11.63
CA ARG A 344 0.44 -22.86 -11.55
C ARG A 344 -0.33 -21.69 -12.13
N VAL A 345 -1.17 -21.95 -13.11
CA VAL A 345 -1.74 -20.91 -13.96
C VAL A 345 -3.24 -20.85 -13.79
N GLY A 346 -3.72 -19.68 -13.38
CA GLY A 346 -5.14 -19.33 -13.38
C GLY A 346 -5.45 -18.38 -14.51
N GLY A 347 -6.70 -18.32 -14.98
CA GLY A 347 -7.12 -17.21 -15.82
C GLY A 347 -7.04 -15.90 -15.06
N LEU A 348 -7.53 -15.84 -13.82
CA LEU A 348 -7.53 -14.60 -13.03
C LEU A 348 -6.34 -14.52 -12.05
N VAL A 349 -6.15 -15.56 -11.22
CA VAL A 349 -5.15 -15.60 -10.15
C VAL A 349 -4.28 -16.84 -10.28
N GLY A 350 -2.95 -16.69 -10.27
CA GLY A 350 -2.04 -17.82 -10.43
C GLY A 350 -1.94 -18.71 -9.20
N TRP A 351 -1.40 -18.16 -8.11
CA TRP A 351 -1.11 -18.91 -6.89
C TRP A 351 -1.43 -18.07 -5.65
N SER A 352 -1.87 -18.72 -4.56
CA SER A 352 -2.19 -18.05 -3.30
C SER A 352 -1.65 -18.76 -2.06
N SER A 353 -1.30 -17.97 -1.03
CA SER A 353 -0.79 -18.41 0.26
C SER A 353 -1.02 -17.34 1.34
N GLY A 354 -1.32 -17.77 2.57
CA GLY A 354 -1.14 -16.98 3.79
C GLY A 354 0.30 -16.97 4.31
N TYR A 355 0.51 -16.42 5.50
CA TYR A 355 1.73 -16.60 6.29
C TYR A 355 1.41 -17.37 7.56
N ASN A 356 2.29 -18.30 7.98
CA ASN A 356 2.18 -18.92 9.30
C ASN A 356 3.56 -19.38 9.79
N LYS A 357 4.40 -18.44 10.25
CA LYS A 357 5.60 -18.77 11.03
C LYS A 357 5.32 -18.62 12.53
N PRO A 358 5.91 -19.48 13.39
CA PRO A 358 5.67 -19.47 14.84
C PRO A 358 6.00 -18.15 15.57
N ASN A 359 6.90 -17.33 15.01
CA ASN A 359 7.46 -16.17 15.71
C ASN A 359 6.92 -14.82 15.20
N ASP A 360 6.26 -14.79 14.04
CA ASP A 360 5.86 -13.55 13.35
C ASP A 360 4.33 -13.41 13.24
N GLY A 361 3.58 -14.40 13.77
CA GLY A 361 2.11 -14.47 13.72
C GLY A 361 1.57 -14.92 12.35
N PRO A 362 0.34 -15.50 12.30
CA PRO A 362 -0.29 -15.84 11.05
C PRO A 362 -0.83 -14.57 10.35
N VAL A 363 -0.56 -14.43 9.05
CA VAL A 363 -1.31 -13.51 8.20
C VAL A 363 -2.28 -14.34 7.40
N ASP A 364 -3.55 -14.27 7.78
CA ASP A 364 -4.63 -14.90 7.03
C ASP A 364 -4.79 -14.18 5.69
N THR A 365 -4.74 -14.93 4.60
CA THR A 365 -5.01 -14.43 3.26
C THR A 365 -6.44 -14.75 2.86
N TYR A 366 -7.21 -13.72 2.49
CA TYR A 366 -8.59 -13.86 2.02
C TYR A 366 -8.69 -13.49 0.54
N VAL A 367 -9.07 -14.46 -0.29
CA VAL A 367 -9.28 -14.30 -1.73
C VAL A 367 -10.76 -14.43 -2.06
N THR A 368 -11.39 -13.32 -2.40
CA THR A 368 -12.81 -13.27 -2.80
C THR A 368 -12.92 -12.96 -4.28
N ILE A 369 -13.56 -13.85 -5.04
CA ILE A 369 -13.78 -13.69 -6.48
C ILE A 369 -15.28 -13.83 -6.74
N THR A 370 -15.92 -12.76 -7.18
CA THR A 370 -17.38 -12.71 -7.31
C THR A 370 -17.80 -12.16 -8.67
N LYS A 371 -18.70 -12.85 -9.36
CA LYS A 371 -19.23 -12.45 -10.69
C LYS A 371 -18.15 -12.26 -11.76
N CYS A 372 -17.01 -12.93 -11.61
CA CYS A 372 -15.93 -12.85 -12.59
C CYS A 372 -16.10 -13.89 -13.69
N SER A 373 -15.46 -13.67 -14.84
CA SER A 373 -15.49 -14.66 -15.93
C SER A 373 -14.19 -14.84 -16.68
N VAL A 374 -14.05 -16.02 -17.29
CA VAL A 374 -13.01 -16.34 -18.27
C VAL A 374 -13.67 -16.94 -19.50
N ASP A 375 -13.61 -16.25 -20.62
CA ASP A 375 -14.27 -16.66 -21.86
C ASP A 375 -13.32 -16.67 -23.05
N ASN A 376 -13.46 -17.68 -23.90
CA ASN A 376 -12.70 -17.82 -25.14
C ASN A 376 -11.17 -17.69 -24.95
N CYS A 377 -10.64 -18.38 -23.94
CA CYS A 377 -9.22 -18.33 -23.61
C CYS A 377 -8.50 -19.67 -23.85
N GLU A 378 -7.17 -19.61 -23.99
CA GLU A 378 -6.30 -20.79 -23.99
C GLU A 378 -5.26 -20.66 -22.89
N ILE A 379 -5.31 -21.54 -21.89
CA ILE A 379 -4.44 -21.53 -20.73
C ILE A 379 -3.69 -22.86 -20.67
N THR A 380 -2.37 -22.79 -20.87
CA THR A 380 -1.47 -23.94 -20.89
C THR A 380 -0.37 -23.76 -19.85
N ALA A 381 -0.12 -24.77 -19.02
CA ALA A 381 0.95 -24.71 -18.04
C ALA A 381 1.61 -26.05 -17.77
N LYS A 382 2.91 -26.03 -17.43
CA LYS A 382 3.56 -27.19 -16.83
C LYS A 382 3.05 -27.54 -15.43
N GLY A 383 2.52 -26.57 -14.68
CA GLY A 383 1.90 -26.81 -13.37
C GLY A 383 0.40 -27.09 -13.45
N SER A 384 -0.32 -26.81 -12.37
CA SER A 384 -1.79 -26.91 -12.35
C SER A 384 -2.44 -25.77 -13.13
N VAL A 385 -3.61 -26.05 -13.71
CA VAL A 385 -4.34 -25.10 -14.55
C VAL A 385 -5.78 -24.95 -14.06
N GLY A 386 -6.18 -23.71 -13.77
CA GLY A 386 -7.54 -23.35 -13.44
C GLY A 386 -8.07 -22.23 -14.34
N GLY A 387 -9.36 -22.24 -14.68
CA GLY A 387 -9.96 -21.10 -15.35
C GLY A 387 -9.97 -19.86 -14.45
N ILE A 388 -10.25 -20.00 -13.16
CA ILE A 388 -10.24 -18.86 -12.21
C ILE A 388 -8.91 -18.79 -11.43
N ILE A 389 -8.57 -19.86 -10.69
CA ILE A 389 -7.36 -19.94 -9.85
C ILE A 389 -6.48 -21.12 -10.25
N GLY A 390 -5.18 -20.90 -10.49
CA GLY A 390 -4.24 -21.97 -10.81
C GLY A 390 -3.98 -22.91 -9.63
N HIS A 391 -3.64 -22.34 -8.47
CA HIS A 391 -3.40 -23.04 -7.21
C HIS A 391 -3.93 -22.25 -6.03
N ALA A 392 -4.98 -22.77 -5.40
CA ALA A 392 -5.60 -22.21 -4.21
C ALA A 392 -4.96 -22.81 -2.95
N GLY A 393 -4.18 -21.97 -2.25
CA GLY A 393 -3.70 -22.21 -0.90
C GLY A 393 -2.45 -23.10 -0.77
N ALA A 394 -1.33 -22.49 -0.38
CA ALA A 394 -0.11 -23.22 -0.02
C ALA A 394 0.02 -23.52 1.48
N ASN A 395 -0.81 -22.92 2.33
CA ASN A 395 -0.84 -23.18 3.78
C ASN A 395 -2.26 -22.98 4.37
N PRO A 396 -2.49 -23.38 5.64
CA PRO A 396 -3.82 -23.36 6.25
C PRO A 396 -4.45 -21.97 6.46
N ALA A 397 -3.65 -20.91 6.54
CA ALA A 397 -4.11 -19.52 6.72
C ALA A 397 -4.53 -18.87 5.38
N THR A 398 -5.15 -19.65 4.49
CA THR A 398 -5.59 -19.17 3.17
C THR A 398 -7.05 -19.54 2.96
N TYR A 399 -7.90 -18.55 2.65
CA TYR A 399 -9.34 -18.72 2.54
C TYR A 399 -9.83 -18.17 1.20
N HIS A 400 -10.61 -18.96 0.47
CA HIS A 400 -11.12 -18.60 -0.86
C HIS A 400 -12.64 -18.68 -0.90
N SER A 401 -13.25 -17.63 -1.42
CA SER A 401 -14.68 -17.60 -1.75
C SER A 401 -14.84 -17.25 -3.22
N ILE A 402 -15.29 -18.21 -4.03
CA ILE A 402 -15.49 -18.07 -5.46
C ILE A 402 -16.98 -18.23 -5.73
N THR A 403 -17.66 -17.14 -6.10
CA THR A 403 -19.13 -17.11 -6.20
C THR A 403 -19.59 -16.50 -7.51
N ASP A 404 -20.61 -17.10 -8.14
CA ASP A 404 -21.24 -16.64 -9.37
C ASP A 404 -20.23 -16.43 -10.53
N CYS A 405 -19.17 -17.24 -10.57
CA CYS A 405 -18.12 -17.13 -11.59
C CYS A 405 -18.43 -18.01 -12.80
N THR A 406 -18.07 -17.53 -13.99
CA THR A 406 -18.36 -18.21 -15.26
C THR A 406 -17.08 -18.50 -16.03
N VAL A 407 -16.90 -19.74 -16.49
CA VAL A 407 -15.80 -20.10 -17.40
C VAL A 407 -16.40 -20.74 -18.64
N THR A 408 -16.14 -20.17 -19.80
CA THR A 408 -16.75 -20.59 -21.06
C THR A 408 -15.76 -20.67 -22.21
N ASN A 409 -16.00 -21.60 -23.13
CA ASN A 409 -15.25 -21.73 -24.39
C ASN A 409 -13.72 -21.75 -24.21
N THR A 410 -13.23 -22.20 -23.06
CA THR A 410 -11.84 -22.06 -22.66
C THR A 410 -11.12 -23.40 -22.71
N LYS A 411 -9.92 -23.40 -23.29
CA LYS A 411 -9.02 -24.56 -23.30
C LYS A 411 -8.08 -24.48 -22.09
N LEU A 412 -8.14 -25.48 -21.23
CA LEU A 412 -7.33 -25.61 -20.03
C LEU A 412 -6.43 -26.84 -20.16
N HIS A 413 -5.11 -26.63 -20.25
CA HIS A 413 -4.17 -27.70 -20.56
C HIS A 413 -2.97 -27.72 -19.59
N SER A 414 -2.85 -28.80 -18.82
CA SER A 414 -1.63 -29.04 -18.01
C SER A 414 -0.67 -30.01 -18.71
N THR A 415 0.63 -29.74 -18.62
CA THR A 415 1.68 -30.68 -19.01
C THR A 415 2.40 -31.30 -17.78
N ASP A 416 1.81 -31.16 -16.58
CA ASP A 416 2.31 -31.76 -15.34
C ASP A 416 2.30 -33.30 -15.45
N ASP A 417 3.39 -33.93 -15.01
CA ASP A 417 3.56 -35.38 -15.03
C ASP A 417 2.91 -36.10 -13.83
N GLY A 418 2.41 -35.34 -12.85
CA GLY A 418 1.79 -35.83 -11.63
C GLY A 418 0.35 -36.31 -11.79
N GLY A 419 -0.45 -36.18 -10.73
CA GLY A 419 -1.88 -36.46 -10.76
C GLY A 419 -2.66 -35.43 -11.59
N TRP A 420 -3.95 -35.66 -11.77
CA TRP A 420 -4.83 -34.70 -12.45
C TRP A 420 -4.86 -33.35 -11.72
N ARG A 421 -4.57 -32.25 -12.43
CA ARG A 421 -4.41 -30.89 -11.88
C ARG A 421 -5.08 -29.81 -12.73
N VAL A 422 -6.10 -30.19 -13.50
CA VAL A 422 -6.84 -29.29 -14.39
C VAL A 422 -8.28 -29.18 -13.93
N GLY A 423 -8.74 -27.97 -13.64
CA GLY A 423 -10.11 -27.71 -13.21
C GLY A 423 -10.67 -26.45 -13.84
N VAL A 424 -11.98 -26.42 -14.11
CA VAL A 424 -12.66 -25.25 -14.68
C VAL A 424 -12.49 -24.03 -13.79
N VAL A 425 -12.66 -24.17 -12.47
CA VAL A 425 -12.54 -23.05 -11.53
C VAL A 425 -11.15 -23.05 -10.89
N VAL A 426 -10.74 -24.17 -10.29
CA VAL A 426 -9.48 -24.27 -9.53
C VAL A 426 -8.60 -25.40 -10.04
N GLY A 427 -7.36 -25.12 -10.44
CA GLY A 427 -6.42 -26.16 -10.86
C GLY A 427 -6.02 -27.10 -9.72
N THR A 428 -5.57 -26.52 -8.59
CA THR A 428 -5.31 -27.27 -7.35
C THR A 428 -5.97 -26.57 -6.16
N ALA A 429 -6.89 -27.25 -5.46
CA ALA A 429 -7.34 -26.89 -4.12
C ALA A 429 -6.49 -27.64 -3.10
N ASN A 430 -5.51 -26.96 -2.49
CA ASN A 430 -4.47 -27.63 -1.71
C ASN A 430 -4.70 -27.45 -0.19
N VAL A 431 -4.13 -26.42 0.43
CA VAL A 431 -4.27 -26.17 1.87
C VAL A 431 -5.16 -24.96 2.10
N GLY A 432 -5.74 -24.83 3.29
CA GLY A 432 -6.69 -23.79 3.64
C GLY A 432 -8.12 -24.16 3.24
N GLU A 433 -8.95 -23.15 3.03
CA GLU A 433 -10.35 -23.32 2.70
C GLU A 433 -10.67 -22.78 1.31
N VAL A 434 -11.38 -23.57 0.52
CA VAL A 434 -11.88 -23.19 -0.80
C VAL A 434 -13.38 -23.44 -0.85
N THR A 435 -14.15 -22.38 -1.12
CA THR A 435 -15.58 -22.46 -1.36
C THR A 435 -15.89 -22.02 -2.78
N ILE A 436 -16.60 -22.86 -3.54
CA ILE A 436 -17.08 -22.59 -4.89
C ILE A 436 -18.60 -22.64 -4.86
N ASN A 437 -19.26 -21.55 -5.22
CA ASN A 437 -20.72 -21.47 -5.28
C ASN A 437 -21.18 -20.94 -6.64
N HIS A 438 -22.18 -21.59 -7.22
CA HIS A 438 -22.86 -21.18 -8.44
C HIS A 438 -21.90 -20.92 -9.61
N ALA A 439 -20.88 -21.78 -9.76
CA ALA A 439 -19.97 -21.70 -10.89
C ALA A 439 -20.66 -22.21 -12.16
N VAL A 440 -20.50 -21.49 -13.27
CA VAL A 440 -21.03 -21.88 -14.58
C VAL A 440 -19.87 -22.33 -15.48
N SER A 441 -19.99 -23.53 -16.04
CA SER A 441 -19.04 -24.13 -16.97
C SER A 441 -19.74 -24.49 -18.27
N THR A 442 -19.27 -24.00 -19.42
CA THR A 442 -19.86 -24.37 -20.72
C THR A 442 -18.82 -24.30 -21.85
N GLY A 443 -18.73 -25.35 -22.67
CA GLY A 443 -17.86 -25.35 -23.85
C GLY A 443 -16.35 -25.41 -23.54
N ASN A 444 -15.97 -25.73 -22.30
CA ASN A 444 -14.57 -25.82 -21.90
C ASN A 444 -13.94 -27.15 -22.33
N THR A 445 -12.64 -27.13 -22.62
CA THR A 445 -11.85 -28.33 -22.91
C THR A 445 -10.77 -28.48 -21.85
N LEU A 446 -10.79 -29.58 -21.11
CA LEU A 446 -9.79 -29.88 -20.08
C LEU A 446 -8.90 -31.03 -20.55
N ALA A 447 -7.59 -30.83 -20.52
CA ALA A 447 -6.62 -31.85 -20.92
C ALA A 447 -5.40 -31.84 -19.99
N GLN A 448 -4.85 -33.02 -19.72
CA GLN A 448 -3.52 -33.15 -19.13
C GLN A 448 -2.74 -34.25 -19.83
N ASP A 449 -1.47 -33.98 -20.14
CA ASP A 449 -0.64 -34.87 -20.93
C ASP A 449 -0.54 -36.27 -20.31
N SER A 450 -0.89 -37.29 -21.11
CA SER A 450 -0.87 -38.70 -20.69
C SER A 450 -1.72 -39.02 -19.45
N LYS A 451 -2.68 -38.16 -19.08
CA LYS A 451 -3.63 -38.38 -17.98
C LYS A 451 -5.06 -38.35 -18.49
N THR A 452 -5.95 -38.91 -17.69
CA THR A 452 -7.40 -38.82 -17.91
C THR A 452 -8.04 -38.22 -16.66
N ALA A 453 -9.12 -37.46 -16.86
CA ALA A 453 -9.88 -36.90 -15.75
C ALA A 453 -10.41 -38.04 -14.86
N PRO A 454 -10.29 -37.94 -13.53
CA PRO A 454 -10.80 -38.96 -12.62
C PRO A 454 -12.31 -39.14 -12.76
N ALA A 455 -12.76 -40.39 -12.89
CA ALA A 455 -14.17 -40.70 -13.05
C ALA A 455 -14.99 -40.25 -11.82
N GLY A 456 -16.08 -39.52 -12.05
CA GLY A 456 -16.98 -39.04 -10.99
C GLY A 456 -16.48 -37.81 -10.24
N GLN A 457 -15.28 -37.29 -10.55
CA GLN A 457 -14.80 -36.03 -10.01
C GLN A 457 -15.52 -34.84 -10.69
N SER A 458 -15.85 -33.81 -9.91
CA SER A 458 -16.33 -32.55 -10.47
C SER A 458 -15.24 -31.90 -11.34
N GLU A 459 -15.61 -31.42 -12.52
CA GLU A 459 -14.70 -30.69 -13.39
C GLU A 459 -14.31 -29.31 -12.84
N LEU A 460 -15.01 -28.80 -11.81
CA LEU A 460 -14.74 -27.49 -11.22
C LEU A 460 -13.35 -27.41 -10.56
N TYR A 461 -12.75 -28.55 -10.20
CA TYR A 461 -11.41 -28.60 -9.65
C TYR A 461 -10.54 -29.70 -10.27
N GLY A 462 -9.22 -29.48 -10.28
CA GLY A 462 -8.24 -30.47 -10.72
C GLY A 462 -7.78 -31.37 -9.59
N ARG A 463 -6.79 -30.94 -8.80
CA ARG A 463 -6.31 -31.69 -7.63
C ARG A 463 -6.94 -31.13 -6.36
N PHE A 464 -7.43 -32.01 -5.49
CA PHE A 464 -7.84 -31.65 -4.12
C PHE A 464 -6.97 -32.41 -3.09
N VAL A 465 -6.59 -31.74 -2.00
CA VAL A 465 -5.86 -32.33 -0.87
C VAL A 465 -6.74 -32.30 0.38
N PRO A 466 -7.55 -33.35 0.60
CA PRO A 466 -8.37 -33.45 1.80
C PRO A 466 -7.50 -33.71 3.05
N GLY A 467 -7.95 -33.25 4.22
CA GLY A 467 -7.31 -33.58 5.49
C GLY A 467 -7.56 -32.54 6.58
N THR A 468 -6.68 -32.50 7.59
CA THR A 468 -6.76 -31.49 8.67
C THR A 468 -6.48 -30.07 8.19
N THR A 469 -5.83 -29.93 7.05
CA THR A 469 -5.31 -28.65 6.58
C THR A 469 -5.98 -28.14 5.30
N GLY A 470 -6.71 -28.97 4.55
CA GLY A 470 -7.39 -28.59 3.29
C GLY A 470 -8.88 -28.90 3.32
N LYS A 471 -9.71 -27.90 3.02
CA LYS A 471 -11.17 -28.02 2.91
C LYS A 471 -11.65 -27.47 1.57
N LEU A 472 -12.51 -28.23 0.91
CA LEU A 472 -13.18 -27.81 -0.33
C LEU A 472 -14.68 -28.00 -0.17
N THR A 473 -15.44 -26.93 -0.43
CA THR A 473 -16.91 -26.94 -0.47
C THR A 473 -17.38 -26.47 -1.83
N ILE A 474 -18.30 -27.22 -2.44
CA ILE A 474 -18.93 -26.88 -3.71
C ILE A 474 -20.44 -26.85 -3.50
N ASP A 475 -21.08 -25.70 -3.73
CA ASP A 475 -22.52 -25.49 -3.57
C ASP A 475 -23.06 -26.02 -2.23
N GLY A 476 -22.35 -25.68 -1.15
CA GLY A 476 -22.66 -26.12 0.22
C GLY A 476 -22.33 -27.60 0.53
N THR A 477 -21.82 -28.37 -0.44
CA THR A 477 -21.41 -29.77 -0.26
C THR A 477 -19.91 -29.88 -0.03
N ALA A 478 -19.50 -30.43 1.12
CA ALA A 478 -18.09 -30.70 1.40
C ALA A 478 -17.57 -31.85 0.51
N ILE A 479 -16.40 -31.65 -0.09
CA ILE A 479 -15.69 -32.64 -0.91
C ILE A 479 -14.67 -33.35 -0.01
N SER A 480 -14.54 -34.68 -0.17
CA SER A 480 -13.70 -35.56 0.67
C SER A 480 -12.75 -36.42 -0.15
#